data_AF-X0ZFL4-F1
#
_entry.id   AF-X0ZFL4-F1
#
_cell.length_a   1.000
_cell.length_b   1.000
_cell.length_c   1.000
_cell.angle_alpha   90.00
_cell.angle_beta   90.00
_cell.angle_gamma   90.00
#
_symmetry.space_group_name_H-M   'P 1'
#
loop_
_entity.id
_entity.type
_entity.pdbx_description
1 polymer ?
#
loop_
_entity_poly.entity_id
_entity_poly.type
_entity_poly.pdbx_seq_one_letter_code
_entity_poly.pdbx_strand_id
1 'polypeptide(L)'
;MENIFIDIAILTVVATIGGYLAKIFKQPLIPIYILAGLLIGPIFGLITNQEVIWTMSQIGIAFLLFIVGLEINIKKLKETLRVSTIGGSIQTAVVGILGYFIALKIGFNSLESVYIALALTFSSTMIVLKILSDKQEIDTLHGRIVIGLLLLQDLVAILAITVLTSINNFSVSVLAASVAQGVLALA
;
A
#
# COMPACT_ATOMS: atom_id res chain seq x y z
N MET A 1 -18.87 13.25 -23.87
CA MET A 1 -19.55 12.29 -22.98
C MET A 1 -19.61 10.88 -23.56
N GLU A 2 -19.83 10.68 -24.87
CA GLU A 2 -19.85 9.34 -25.48
C GLU A 2 -18.59 8.49 -25.21
N ASN A 3 -17.40 9.09 -25.29
CA ASN A 3 -16.14 8.37 -25.04
C ASN A 3 -15.97 7.87 -23.59
N ILE A 4 -16.60 8.52 -22.59
CA ILE A 4 -16.52 8.07 -21.19
C ILE A 4 -17.28 6.76 -20.99
N PHE A 5 -18.45 6.62 -21.60
CA PHE A 5 -19.22 5.37 -21.49
C PHE A 5 -18.47 4.21 -22.14
N ILE A 6 -17.79 4.46 -23.27
CA ILE A 6 -16.97 3.47 -23.95
C ILE A 6 -15.75 3.10 -23.08
N ASP A 7 -15.04 4.08 -22.53
CA ASP A 7 -13.89 3.84 -21.65
C ASP A 7 -14.29 2.97 -20.43
N ILE A 8 -15.41 3.30 -19.78
CA ILE A 8 -15.96 2.52 -18.64
C ILE A 8 -16.40 1.13 -19.08
N ALA A 9 -17.02 0.99 -20.24
CA ALA A 9 -17.44 -0.30 -20.78
C ALA A 9 -16.22 -1.20 -21.06
N ILE A 10 -15.18 -0.68 -21.70
CA ILE A 10 -13.92 -1.39 -21.95
C ILE A 10 -13.27 -1.80 -20.63
N LEU A 11 -13.13 -0.86 -19.69
CA LEU A 11 -12.61 -1.12 -18.34
C LEU A 11 -13.35 -2.26 -17.66
N THR A 12 -14.69 -2.21 -17.66
CA THR A 12 -15.54 -3.19 -16.98
C THR A 12 -15.43 -4.56 -17.64
N VAL A 13 -15.45 -4.63 -18.98
CA VAL A 13 -15.31 -5.90 -19.72
C VAL A 13 -13.96 -6.53 -19.45
N VAL A 14 -12.87 -5.76 -19.59
CA VAL A 14 -11.51 -6.27 -19.41
C VAL A 14 -11.26 -6.67 -17.95
N ALA A 15 -11.72 -5.85 -16.99
CA ALA A 15 -11.64 -6.20 -15.57
C ALA A 15 -12.46 -7.46 -15.25
N THR A 16 -13.66 -7.62 -15.83
CA THR A 16 -14.49 -8.82 -15.61
C THR A 16 -13.82 -10.07 -16.16
N ILE A 17 -13.30 -10.02 -17.39
CA ILE A 17 -12.55 -11.14 -18.00
C ILE A 17 -11.32 -11.46 -17.17
N GLY A 18 -10.53 -10.44 -16.80
CA GLY A 18 -9.36 -10.59 -15.95
C GLY A 18 -9.70 -11.21 -14.60
N GLY A 19 -10.73 -10.70 -13.91
CA GLY A 19 -11.18 -11.23 -12.62
C GLY A 19 -11.71 -12.66 -12.71
N TYR A 20 -12.40 -13.01 -13.80
CA TYR A 20 -12.83 -14.38 -14.07
C TYR A 20 -11.64 -15.33 -14.25
N LEU A 21 -10.65 -14.92 -15.05
CA LEU A 21 -9.40 -15.68 -15.21
C LEU A 21 -8.65 -15.81 -13.89
N ALA A 22 -8.54 -14.74 -13.11
CA ALA A 22 -7.93 -14.74 -11.79
C ALA A 22 -8.58 -15.80 -10.89
N LYS A 23 -9.91 -15.87 -10.89
CA LYS A 23 -10.68 -16.84 -10.11
C LYS A 23 -10.42 -18.28 -10.57
N ILE A 24 -10.34 -18.53 -11.88
CA ILE A 24 -10.00 -19.86 -12.43
C ILE A 24 -8.60 -20.29 -11.96
N PHE A 25 -7.63 -19.40 -12.06
CA PHE A 25 -6.24 -19.68 -11.69
C PHE A 25 -5.96 -19.54 -10.18
N LYS A 26 -7.00 -19.26 -9.37
CA LYS A 26 -6.91 -19.02 -7.92
C LYS A 26 -5.90 -17.92 -7.54
N GLN A 27 -5.78 -16.91 -8.39
CA GLN A 27 -4.90 -15.76 -8.19
C GLN A 27 -5.65 -14.61 -7.50
N PRO A 28 -4.96 -13.76 -6.71
CA PRO A 28 -5.52 -12.52 -6.21
C PRO A 28 -6.01 -11.61 -7.35
N LEU A 29 -7.10 -10.87 -7.12
CA LEU A 29 -7.71 -10.01 -8.15
C LEU A 29 -6.87 -8.77 -8.47
N ILE A 30 -6.26 -8.15 -7.46
CA ILE A 30 -5.57 -6.86 -7.62
C ILE A 30 -4.45 -6.89 -8.68
N PRO A 31 -3.50 -7.86 -8.67
CA PRO A 31 -2.47 -7.94 -9.70
C PRO A 31 -3.05 -8.02 -11.12
N ILE A 32 -4.16 -8.74 -11.29
CA ILE A 32 -4.82 -8.88 -12.59
C ILE A 32 -5.49 -7.59 -13.02
N TYR A 33 -6.10 -6.83 -12.11
CA TYR A 33 -6.64 -5.51 -12.41
C TYR A 33 -5.55 -4.48 -12.76
N ILE A 34 -4.38 -4.55 -12.11
CA ILE A 34 -3.22 -3.71 -12.46
C ILE A 34 -2.73 -4.06 -13.87
N LEU A 35 -2.60 -5.35 -14.19
CA LEU A 35 -2.21 -5.80 -15.53
C LEU A 35 -3.23 -5.41 -16.60
N ALA A 36 -4.53 -5.55 -16.30
CA ALA A 36 -5.60 -5.11 -17.18
C ALA A 36 -5.50 -3.61 -17.49
N GLY A 37 -5.30 -2.77 -16.45
CA GLY A 37 -5.10 -1.33 -16.60
C GLY A 37 -3.85 -0.98 -17.40
N LEU A 38 -2.74 -1.70 -17.19
CA LEU A 38 -1.50 -1.53 -17.96
C LEU A 38 -1.70 -1.85 -19.45
N LEU A 39 -2.45 -2.91 -19.74
CA LEU A 39 -2.75 -3.32 -21.12
C LEU A 39 -3.61 -2.27 -21.83
N ILE A 40 -4.78 -1.94 -21.27
CA ILE A 40 -5.74 -1.06 -21.95
C ILE A 40 -5.34 0.41 -21.92
N GLY A 41 -4.53 0.81 -20.94
CA GLY A 41 -4.02 2.17 -20.79
C GLY A 41 -2.81 2.41 -21.69
N PRO A 42 -1.57 2.36 -21.17
CA PRO A 42 -0.39 2.76 -21.92
C PRO A 42 -0.01 1.84 -23.09
N ILE A 43 -0.33 0.54 -23.04
CA ILE A 43 0.09 -0.40 -24.09
C ILE A 43 -0.80 -0.31 -25.34
N PHE A 44 -2.13 -0.38 -25.18
CA PHE A 44 -3.06 -0.33 -26.30
C PHE A 44 -3.68 1.06 -26.54
N GLY A 45 -3.56 2.00 -25.59
CA GLY A 45 -4.06 3.37 -25.75
C GLY A 45 -5.58 3.46 -25.90
N LEU A 46 -6.33 2.47 -25.36
CA LEU A 46 -7.78 2.37 -25.56
C LEU A 46 -8.57 3.38 -24.72
N ILE A 47 -7.94 3.93 -23.69
CA ILE A 47 -8.55 4.84 -22.73
C ILE A 47 -8.23 6.29 -23.09
N THR A 48 -9.28 7.07 -23.32
CA THR A 48 -9.14 8.48 -23.74
C THR A 48 -9.29 9.47 -22.59
N ASN A 49 -10.16 9.20 -21.60
CA ASN A 49 -10.47 10.12 -20.50
C ASN A 49 -9.77 9.72 -19.19
N GLN A 50 -8.44 9.80 -19.18
CA GLN A 50 -7.62 9.37 -18.03
C GLN A 50 -7.94 10.14 -16.74
N GLU A 51 -8.20 11.44 -16.83
CA GLU A 51 -8.49 12.28 -15.65
C GLU A 51 -9.79 11.85 -14.96
N VAL A 52 -10.85 11.58 -15.73
CA VAL A 52 -12.13 11.10 -15.18
C VAL A 52 -11.96 9.74 -14.51
N ILE A 53 -11.23 8.82 -15.16
CA ILE A 53 -10.95 7.50 -14.60
C ILE A 53 -10.09 7.59 -13.34
N TRP A 54 -9.13 8.52 -13.31
CA TRP A 54 -8.32 8.80 -12.13
C TRP A 54 -9.21 9.23 -10.95
N THR A 55 -10.09 10.21 -11.14
CA THR A 55 -11.02 10.66 -10.09
C THR A 55 -11.97 9.54 -9.64
N MET A 56 -12.51 8.77 -10.58
CA MET A 56 -13.36 7.61 -10.25
C MET A 56 -12.59 6.55 -9.45
N SER A 57 -11.32 6.30 -9.78
CA SER A 57 -10.47 5.34 -9.07
C SER A 57 -10.21 5.75 -7.62
N GLN A 58 -10.04 7.05 -7.35
CA GLN A 58 -9.88 7.57 -5.99
C GLN A 58 -11.12 7.29 -5.13
N ILE A 59 -12.31 7.53 -5.70
CA ILE A 59 -13.59 7.24 -5.03
C ILE A 59 -13.74 5.73 -4.79
N GLY A 60 -13.42 4.90 -5.80
CA GLY A 60 -13.47 3.45 -5.68
C GLY A 60 -12.53 2.90 -4.60
N ILE A 61 -11.29 3.39 -4.54
CA ILE A 61 -10.32 3.03 -3.49
C ILE A 61 -10.79 3.49 -2.12
N ALA A 62 -11.34 4.71 -2.01
CA ALA A 62 -11.88 5.22 -0.76
C ALA A 62 -13.03 4.33 -0.24
N PHE A 63 -13.98 3.95 -1.10
CA PHE A 63 -15.04 3.02 -0.72
C PHE A 63 -14.51 1.64 -0.35
N LEU A 64 -13.52 1.12 -1.09
CA LEU A 64 -12.91 -0.17 -0.77
C LEU A 64 -12.29 -0.16 0.62
N LEU A 65 -11.46 0.84 0.92
CA LEU A 65 -10.81 0.97 2.22
C LEU A 65 -11.82 1.22 3.34
N PHE A 66 -12.90 1.96 3.06
CA PHE A 66 -13.98 2.17 4.01
C PHE A 66 -14.70 0.85 4.35
N ILE A 67 -15.10 0.07 3.34
CA ILE A 67 -15.77 -1.22 3.54
C ILE A 67 -14.85 -2.17 4.31
N VAL A 68 -13.59 -2.29 3.89
CA VAL A 68 -12.63 -3.15 4.61
C VAL A 68 -12.40 -2.66 6.04
N GLY A 69 -12.38 -1.34 6.26
CA GLY A 69 -12.32 -0.75 7.59
C GLY A 69 -13.50 -1.12 8.48
N LEU A 70 -14.73 -1.21 7.93
CA LEU A 70 -15.92 -1.65 8.65
C LEU A 70 -15.87 -3.14 9.05
N GLU A 71 -15.14 -3.97 8.31
CA GLU A 71 -14.95 -5.39 8.62
C GLU A 71 -13.98 -5.62 9.80
N ILE A 72 -13.15 -4.62 10.15
CA ILE A 72 -12.12 -4.77 11.19
C ILE A 72 -12.71 -4.65 12.60
N ASN A 73 -12.56 -5.71 13.39
CA ASN A 73 -12.88 -5.68 14.81
C ASN A 73 -11.73 -5.09 15.65
N ILE A 74 -11.83 -3.79 15.95
CA ILE A 74 -10.81 -3.06 16.74
C ILE A 74 -10.54 -3.69 18.11
N LYS A 75 -11.54 -4.30 18.77
CA LYS A 75 -11.35 -4.94 20.07
C LYS A 75 -10.43 -6.15 19.94
N LYS A 76 -10.71 -7.03 18.97
CA LYS A 76 -9.88 -8.21 18.70
C LYS A 76 -8.48 -7.83 18.19
N LEU A 77 -8.36 -6.73 17.45
CA LEU A 77 -7.06 -6.24 16.97
C LEU A 77 -6.15 -5.80 18.12
N LYS A 78 -6.72 -5.20 19.17
CA LYS A 78 -5.96 -4.81 20.38
C LYS A 78 -5.33 -6.01 21.09
N GLU A 79 -5.96 -7.19 21.01
CA GLU A 79 -5.43 -8.41 21.61
C GLU A 79 -4.12 -8.87 20.95
N THR A 80 -3.96 -8.62 19.65
CA THR A 80 -2.74 -9.00 18.89
C THR A 80 -1.73 -7.88 18.79
N LEU A 81 -2.04 -6.67 19.29
CA LEU A 81 -1.22 -5.47 19.12
C LEU A 81 0.22 -5.68 19.58
N ARG A 82 0.44 -6.29 20.75
CA ARG A 82 1.79 -6.53 21.27
C ARG A 82 2.63 -7.45 20.36
N VAL A 83 2.01 -8.50 19.81
CA VAL A 83 2.70 -9.45 18.92
C VAL A 83 2.99 -8.78 17.59
N SER A 84 2.01 -8.05 17.03
CA SER A 84 2.16 -7.28 15.80
C SER A 84 3.23 -6.21 15.90
N THR A 85 3.31 -5.47 17.02
CA THR A 85 4.26 -4.37 17.15
C THR A 85 5.69 -4.87 17.29
N ILE A 86 5.91 -5.88 18.12
CA ILE A 86 7.23 -6.48 18.31
C ILE A 86 7.67 -7.18 17.02
N GLY A 87 6.81 -8.04 16.47
CA GLY A 87 7.09 -8.79 15.24
C GLY A 87 7.32 -7.87 14.05
N GLY A 88 6.49 -6.83 13.89
CA GLY A 88 6.62 -5.84 12.83
C GLY A 88 7.87 -4.99 12.94
N SER A 89 8.25 -4.56 14.16
CA SER A 89 9.48 -3.81 14.38
C SER A 89 10.72 -4.65 14.04
N ILE A 90 10.75 -5.91 14.49
CA ILE A 90 11.85 -6.83 14.19
C ILE A 90 11.92 -7.10 12.69
N GLN A 91 10.79 -7.43 12.05
CA GLN A 91 10.74 -7.68 10.61
C GLN A 91 11.19 -6.45 9.80
N THR A 92 10.71 -5.26 10.16
CA THR A 92 11.07 -3.99 9.50
C THR A 92 12.56 -3.72 9.62
N ALA A 93 13.13 -3.88 10.83
CA ALA A 93 14.56 -3.69 11.06
C ALA A 93 15.41 -4.70 10.29
N VAL A 94 15.05 -6.00 10.34
CA VAL A 94 15.81 -7.06 9.66
C VAL A 94 15.78 -6.88 8.15
N VAL A 95 14.61 -6.65 7.55
CA VAL A 95 14.49 -6.46 6.10
C VAL A 95 15.18 -5.17 5.66
N GLY A 96 15.05 -4.08 6.42
CA GLY A 96 15.72 -2.82 6.12
C GLY A 96 17.24 -2.94 6.17
N ILE A 97 17.79 -3.55 7.21
CA ILE A 97 19.25 -3.76 7.35
C ILE A 97 19.76 -4.65 6.22
N LEU A 98 19.08 -5.76 5.93
CA LEU A 98 19.48 -6.66 4.84
C LEU A 98 19.39 -5.97 3.49
N GLY A 99 18.29 -5.25 3.21
CA GLY A 99 18.10 -4.49 1.98
C GLY A 99 19.20 -3.45 1.77
N TYR A 100 19.60 -2.73 2.83
CA TYR A 100 20.68 -1.75 2.79
C TYR A 100 22.03 -2.40 2.41
N PHE A 101 22.40 -3.49 3.08
CA PHE A 101 23.66 -4.17 2.78
C PHE A 101 23.67 -4.84 1.40
N ILE A 102 22.53 -5.34 0.94
CA ILE A 102 22.39 -5.88 -0.42
C ILE A 102 22.59 -4.76 -1.45
N ALA A 103 21.96 -3.60 -1.26
CA ALA A 103 22.10 -2.45 -2.16
C ALA A 103 23.55 -1.93 -2.22
N LEU A 104 24.22 -1.82 -1.07
CA LEU A 104 25.65 -1.47 -1.04
C LEU A 104 26.51 -2.46 -1.83
N LYS A 105 26.24 -3.77 -1.72
CA LYS A 105 26.97 -4.80 -2.48
C LYS A 105 26.73 -4.73 -3.98
N ILE A 106 25.56 -4.26 -4.41
CA ILE A 106 25.23 -4.03 -5.83
C ILE A 106 25.96 -2.79 -6.38
N GLY A 107 26.49 -1.92 -5.51
CA GLY A 107 27.29 -0.75 -5.90
C GLY A 107 26.56 0.59 -5.76
N PHE A 108 25.37 0.60 -5.13
CA PHE A 108 24.67 1.85 -4.82
C PHE A 108 25.39 2.61 -3.71
N ASN A 109 25.29 3.94 -3.71
CA ASN A 109 25.84 4.75 -2.62
C ASN A 109 25.00 4.58 -1.33
N SER A 110 25.49 5.11 -0.21
CA SER A 110 24.82 4.93 1.09
C SER A 110 23.39 5.49 1.10
N LEU A 111 23.16 6.66 0.50
CA LEU A 111 21.85 7.29 0.48
C LEU A 111 20.87 6.50 -0.39
N GLU A 112 21.26 6.15 -1.62
CA GLU A 112 20.50 5.28 -2.53
C GLU A 112 20.16 3.93 -1.88
N SER A 113 21.12 3.34 -1.15
CA SER A 113 20.93 2.09 -0.44
C SER A 113 19.87 2.19 0.65
N VAL A 114 19.77 3.33 1.34
CA VAL A 114 18.69 3.59 2.30
C VAL A 114 17.34 3.71 1.58
N TYR A 115 17.26 4.44 0.46
CA TYR A 115 16.03 4.52 -0.34
C TYR A 115 15.56 3.12 -0.79
N ILE A 116 16.47 2.30 -1.31
CA ILE A 116 16.17 0.93 -1.74
C ILE A 116 15.74 0.06 -0.56
N ALA A 117 16.45 0.15 0.57
CA ALA A 117 16.12 -0.59 1.78
C ALA A 117 14.71 -0.28 2.28
N LEU A 118 14.33 1.00 2.33
CA LEU A 118 12.98 1.41 2.73
C LEU A 118 11.92 0.92 1.75
N ALA A 119 12.18 1.02 0.44
CA ALA A 119 11.28 0.54 -0.60
C ALA A 119 11.05 -0.99 -0.51
N LEU A 120 12.05 -1.77 -0.11
CA LEU A 120 11.94 -3.21 0.09
C LEU A 120 11.25 -3.61 1.40
N THR A 121 11.28 -2.74 2.41
CA THR A 121 10.84 -3.07 3.77
C THR A 121 9.34 -2.95 3.94
N PHE A 122 8.74 -1.90 3.38
CA PHE A 122 7.32 -1.59 3.60
C PHE A 122 6.41 -2.36 2.64
N SER A 123 5.29 -2.83 3.17
CA SER A 123 4.26 -3.55 2.41
C SER A 123 3.10 -2.64 2.03
N SER A 124 2.32 -3.02 1.02
CA SER A 124 1.11 -2.30 0.65
C SER A 124 -0.08 -2.73 1.51
N THR A 125 -0.52 -1.86 2.42
CA THR A 125 -1.64 -2.11 3.34
C THR A 125 -2.94 -2.42 2.60
N MET A 126 -3.30 -1.60 1.60
CA MET A 126 -4.53 -1.79 0.81
C MET A 126 -4.61 -3.18 0.17
N ILE A 127 -3.52 -3.64 -0.46
CA ILE A 127 -3.50 -4.91 -1.19
C ILE A 127 -3.66 -6.08 -0.23
N VAL A 128 -2.91 -6.09 0.87
CA VAL A 128 -2.95 -7.17 1.84
C VAL A 128 -4.31 -7.22 2.55
N LEU A 129 -4.85 -6.07 2.95
CA LEU A 129 -6.18 -5.97 3.56
C LEU A 129 -7.27 -6.50 2.63
N LYS A 130 -7.22 -6.15 1.34
CA LYS A 130 -8.16 -6.66 0.35
C LYS A 130 -8.03 -8.17 0.16
N ILE A 131 -6.80 -8.71 0.10
CA ILE A 131 -6.59 -10.16 0.00
C ILE A 131 -7.15 -10.89 1.21
N LEU A 132 -6.95 -10.35 2.42
CA LEU A 132 -7.52 -10.93 3.65
C LEU A 132 -9.05 -10.84 3.64
N SER A 133 -9.64 -9.73 3.18
CA SER A 133 -11.10 -9.57 3.03
C SER A 133 -11.68 -10.58 2.04
N ASP A 134 -11.08 -10.69 0.85
CA ASP A 134 -11.52 -11.59 -0.22
C ASP A 134 -11.43 -13.07 0.19
N LYS A 135 -10.50 -13.41 1.09
CA LYS A 135 -10.37 -14.74 1.69
C LYS A 135 -11.17 -14.93 2.98
N GLN A 136 -11.86 -13.90 3.47
CA GLN A 136 -12.55 -13.90 4.77
C GLN A 136 -11.62 -14.19 5.96
N GLU A 137 -10.36 -13.79 5.85
CA GLU A 137 -9.31 -14.04 6.83
C GLU A 137 -9.03 -12.84 7.76
N ILE A 138 -9.68 -11.68 7.58
CA ILE A 138 -9.48 -10.47 8.41
C ILE A 138 -9.59 -10.78 9.91
N ASP A 139 -10.60 -11.58 10.27
CA ASP A 139 -10.95 -11.87 11.66
C ASP A 139 -10.18 -13.07 12.24
N THR A 140 -9.24 -13.65 11.50
CA THR A 140 -8.38 -14.76 11.98
C THR A 140 -7.23 -14.24 12.85
N LEU A 141 -6.57 -15.12 13.61
CA LEU A 141 -5.41 -14.72 14.42
C LEU A 141 -4.29 -14.14 13.55
N HIS A 142 -3.92 -14.80 12.46
CA HIS A 142 -2.88 -14.32 11.55
C HIS A 142 -3.33 -13.05 10.82
N GLY A 143 -4.59 -12.95 10.41
CA GLY A 143 -5.15 -11.75 9.79
C GLY A 143 -5.01 -10.53 10.70
N ARG A 144 -5.43 -10.64 11.97
CA ARG A 144 -5.27 -9.55 12.95
C ARG A 144 -3.81 -9.21 13.23
N ILE A 145 -2.93 -10.21 13.29
CA ILE A 145 -1.49 -9.96 13.45
C ILE A 145 -0.95 -9.16 12.27
N VAL A 146 -1.26 -9.58 11.04
CA VAL A 146 -0.84 -8.91 9.79
C VAL A 146 -1.38 -7.49 9.73
N ILE A 147 -2.66 -7.27 10.04
CA ILE A 147 -3.26 -5.92 10.09
C ILE A 147 -2.50 -5.02 11.06
N GLY A 148 -2.23 -5.50 12.28
CA GLY A 148 -1.46 -4.74 13.25
C GLY A 148 -0.03 -4.45 12.80
N LEU A 149 0.59 -5.38 12.05
CA LEU A 149 1.93 -5.22 11.50
C LEU A 149 1.95 -4.12 10.41
N LEU A 150 0.97 -4.15 9.50
CA LEU A 150 0.81 -3.15 8.44
C LEU A 150 0.58 -1.75 9.01
N LEU A 151 -0.26 -1.61 10.05
CA LEU A 151 -0.48 -0.32 10.71
C LEU A 151 0.80 0.24 11.35
N LEU A 152 1.63 -0.63 11.95
CA LEU A 152 2.93 -0.22 12.46
C LEU A 152 3.87 0.18 11.32
N GLN A 153 3.91 -0.60 10.24
CA GLN A 153 4.75 -0.31 9.07
C GLN A 153 4.41 1.05 8.46
N ASP A 154 3.12 1.38 8.32
CA ASP A 154 2.70 2.68 7.77
C ASP A 154 3.19 3.84 8.64
N LEU A 155 3.11 3.72 9.98
CA LEU A 155 3.63 4.74 10.89
C LEU A 155 5.15 4.89 10.80
N VAL A 156 5.87 3.77 10.75
CA VAL A 156 7.34 3.77 10.62
C VAL A 156 7.76 4.32 9.26
N ALA A 157 7.02 4.03 8.19
CA ALA A 157 7.28 4.53 6.84
C ALA A 157 7.14 6.05 6.77
N ILE A 158 6.09 6.62 7.36
CA ILE A 158 5.90 8.07 7.45
C ILE A 158 7.12 8.71 8.14
N LEU A 159 7.51 8.21 9.31
CA LEU A 159 8.66 8.73 10.05
C LEU A 159 9.97 8.59 9.25
N ALA A 160 10.20 7.44 8.63
CA ALA A 160 11.39 7.18 7.84
C ALA A 160 11.50 8.14 6.64
N ILE A 161 10.40 8.32 5.90
CA ILE A 161 10.35 9.24 4.76
C ILE A 161 10.56 10.68 5.21
N THR A 162 9.91 11.12 6.30
CA THR A 162 10.09 12.47 6.87
C THR A 162 11.54 12.73 7.27
N VAL A 163 12.19 11.77 7.92
CA VAL A 163 13.62 11.87 8.27
C VAL A 163 14.46 11.98 7.00
N LEU A 164 14.23 11.10 6.02
CA LEU A 164 15.01 11.00 4.79
C LEU A 164 14.93 12.28 3.93
N THR A 165 13.73 12.85 3.78
CA THR A 165 13.55 14.13 3.06
C THR A 165 14.17 15.31 3.80
N SER A 166 14.38 15.19 5.10
CA SER A 166 15.02 16.21 5.94
C SER A 166 16.53 16.08 6.03
N ILE A 167 17.18 15.04 5.46
CA ILE A 167 18.63 14.80 5.64
C ILE A 167 19.51 15.94 5.12
N ASN A 168 19.09 16.67 4.09
CA ASN A 168 19.82 17.86 3.62
C ASN A 168 19.70 19.08 4.57
N ASN A 169 18.82 19.03 5.58
CA ASN A 169 18.58 20.08 6.58
C ASN A 169 18.28 19.48 7.97
N PHE A 170 18.96 18.38 8.35
CA PHE A 170 18.59 17.61 9.53
C PHE A 170 18.86 18.41 10.82
N SER A 171 17.78 18.89 11.43
CA SER A 171 17.81 19.59 12.72
C SER A 171 16.70 19.04 13.59
N VAL A 172 16.98 18.87 14.88
CA VAL A 172 15.99 18.39 15.87
C VAL A 172 14.77 19.32 15.90
N SER A 173 14.96 20.61 15.60
CA SER A 173 13.89 21.58 15.41
C SER A 173 12.99 21.28 14.22
N VAL A 174 13.51 20.80 13.08
CA VAL A 174 12.72 20.39 11.92
C VAL A 174 11.89 19.14 12.22
N LEU A 175 12.43 18.16 12.94
CA LEU A 175 11.66 16.99 13.38
C LEU A 175 10.53 17.37 14.33
N ALA A 176 10.80 18.22 15.33
CA ALA A 176 9.77 18.73 16.23
C ALA A 176 8.70 19.54 15.49
N ALA A 177 9.09 20.38 14.52
CA ALA A 177 8.17 21.15 13.68
C ALA A 177 7.32 20.26 12.76
N SER A 178 7.90 19.20 12.19
CA SER A 178 7.21 18.24 11.32
C SER A 178 6.15 17.46 12.08
N VAL A 179 6.47 17.00 13.30
CA VAL A 179 5.52 16.31 14.18
C VAL A 179 4.43 17.27 14.64
N ALA A 180 4.79 18.51 15.04
CA ALA A 180 3.81 19.53 15.44
C ALA A 180 2.86 19.92 14.29
N GLN A 181 3.37 20.09 13.06
CA GLN A 181 2.54 20.31 11.88
C GLN A 181 1.65 19.12 11.57
N GLY A 182 2.17 17.89 11.68
CA GLY A 182 1.37 16.68 11.50
C GLY A 182 0.22 16.58 12.51
N VAL A 183 0.46 16.94 13.78
CA VAL A 183 -0.56 16.97 14.83
C VAL A 183 -1.57 18.09 14.62
N LEU A 184 -1.13 19.28 14.21
CA LEU A 184 -2.01 20.42 13.92
C LEU A 184 -2.88 20.21 12.67
N ALA A 185 -2.37 19.51 11.66
CA ALA A 185 -3.15 19.16 10.47
C ALA A 185 -4.26 18.12 10.76
N LEU A 186 -4.18 17.43 11.90
CA LEU A 186 -5.14 16.45 12.38
C LEU A 186 -6.12 17.01 13.42
N ALA A 187 -5.92 18.25 13.88
CA ALA A 187 -6.77 18.96 14.85
C ALA A 187 -7.72 19.93 14.13
#